data_AF-A0A7W0EHQ7-F1
#
_entry.id   AF-A0A7W0EHQ7-F1
#
_cell.length_a   1.000
_cell.length_b   1.000
_cell.length_c   1.000
_cell.angle_alpha   90.00
_cell.angle_beta   90.00
_cell.angle_gamma   90.00
#
_symmetry.space_group_name_H-M   'P 1'
#
loop_
_entity.id
_entity.type
_entity.pdbx_description
1 polymer ?
#
loop_
_entity_poly.entity_id
_entity_poly.type
_entity_poly.pdbx_seq_one_letter_code
_entity_poly.pdbx_strand_id
1 'polypeptide(L)'
;MPPSTIQKYQNIGFMLAAFIFALGLVVYFAPYGCREYLALRNDLTQIQTEITTLQTQNQELKNEISHLKNDSSYVEKIAREEFGMIKKNEIVFEVPVKKSKRE
;
A
#
# COMPACT_ATOMS: atom_id res chain seq x y z
N MET A 1 -2.60 -71.07 23.72
CA MET A 1 -2.83 -69.97 24.67
C MET A 1 -3.22 -68.75 23.84
N PRO A 2 -4.49 -68.28 23.89
CA PRO A 2 -4.92 -67.18 23.02
C PRO A 2 -4.21 -65.89 23.46
N PRO A 3 -3.73 -65.06 22.52
CA PRO A 3 -3.11 -63.78 22.86
C PRO A 3 -4.12 -62.94 23.64
N SER A 4 -3.67 -62.34 24.75
CA SER A 4 -4.51 -61.53 25.62
C SER A 4 -5.11 -60.38 24.82
N THR A 5 -6.44 -60.32 24.78
CA THR A 5 -7.23 -59.38 23.98
C THR A 5 -6.84 -57.90 24.24
N ILE A 6 -6.30 -57.62 25.42
CA ILE A 6 -5.78 -56.32 25.88
C ILE A 6 -4.68 -55.79 24.96
N GLN A 7 -3.80 -56.66 24.46
CA GLN A 7 -2.66 -56.24 23.65
C GLN A 7 -3.07 -55.79 22.24
N LYS A 8 -4.18 -56.31 21.71
CA LYS A 8 -4.74 -55.85 20.43
C LYS A 8 -5.25 -54.41 20.50
N TYR A 9 -5.94 -54.05 21.58
CA TYR A 9 -6.46 -52.68 21.76
C TYR A 9 -5.35 -51.65 21.99
N GLN A 10 -4.26 -52.04 22.66
CA GLN A 10 -3.07 -51.18 22.82
C GLN A 10 -2.42 -50.83 21.47
N ASN A 11 -2.26 -51.82 20.58
CA ASN A 11 -1.69 -51.60 19.25
C ASN A 11 -2.59 -50.75 18.36
N ILE A 12 -3.92 -50.93 18.44
CA ILE A 12 -4.90 -50.13 17.70
C ILE A 12 -4.86 -48.67 18.16
N GLY A 13 -4.77 -48.42 19.47
CA GLY A 13 -4.64 -47.08 20.02
C GLY A 13 -3.37 -46.36 19.55
N PHE A 14 -2.23 -47.07 19.53
CA PHE A 14 -0.98 -46.52 19.02
C PHE A 14 -1.05 -46.23 17.51
N MET A 15 -1.68 -47.12 16.73
CA MET A 15 -1.86 -46.93 15.29
C MET A 15 -2.76 -45.73 14.97
N LEU A 16 -3.83 -45.54 15.73
CA LEU A 16 -4.70 -44.36 15.64
C LEU A 16 -3.97 -43.07 16.02
N ALA A 17 -3.20 -43.09 17.11
CA ALA A 17 -2.41 -41.93 17.53
C ALA A 17 -1.36 -41.56 16.48
N ALA A 18 -0.66 -42.55 15.91
CA ALA A 18 0.31 -42.35 14.84
C ALA A 18 -0.36 -41.80 13.56
N PHE A 19 -1.57 -42.26 13.23
CA PHE A 19 -2.33 -41.76 12.09
C PHE A 19 -2.77 -40.30 12.27
N ILE A 20 -3.28 -39.95 13.45
CA ILE A 20 -3.64 -38.56 13.79
C ILE A 20 -2.40 -37.66 13.78
N PHE A 21 -1.27 -38.16 14.30
CA PHE A 21 -0.01 -37.44 14.30
C PHE A 21 0.52 -37.20 12.87
N ALA A 22 0.44 -38.22 12.01
CA ALA A 22 0.82 -38.10 10.60
C ALA A 22 -0.07 -37.08 9.85
N LEU A 23 -1.38 -37.09 10.11
CA LEU A 23 -2.30 -36.08 9.56
C LEU A 23 -1.94 -34.66 10.04
N GLY A 24 -1.59 -34.52 11.33
CA GLY A 24 -1.11 -33.24 11.88
C GLY A 24 0.15 -32.74 11.19
N LEU A 25 1.11 -33.63 10.92
CA LEU A 25 2.33 -33.29 10.17
C LEU A 25 2.04 -32.89 8.72
N VAL A 26 1.11 -33.56 8.04
CA VAL A 26 0.72 -33.20 6.67
C VAL A 26 0.08 -31.81 6.63
N VAL A 27 -0.78 -31.47 7.59
CA VAL A 27 -1.38 -30.13 7.68
C VAL A 27 -0.32 -29.07 8.04
N TYR A 28 0.65 -29.42 8.89
CA TYR A 28 1.73 -28.52 9.29
C TYR A 28 2.74 -28.24 8.16
N PHE A 29 3.10 -29.28 7.39
CA PHE A 29 4.02 -29.20 6.24
C PHE A 29 3.30 -28.94 4.92
N ALA A 30 1.99 -28.71 4.92
CA ALA A 30 1.25 -28.41 3.71
C ALA A 30 1.85 -27.15 3.04
N PRO A 31 2.34 -27.24 1.80
CA PRO A 31 3.09 -26.17 1.13
C PRO A 31 2.26 -24.89 1.00
N TYR A 32 0.94 -25.03 0.82
CA TYR A 32 -0.02 -23.93 0.76
C TYR A 32 -0.76 -23.71 2.10
N GLY A 33 -0.07 -23.90 3.21
CA GLY A 33 -0.64 -23.75 4.54
C GLY A 33 -1.12 -22.32 4.83
N CYS A 34 -1.62 -22.10 6.05
CA CYS A 34 -2.23 -20.83 6.46
C CYS A 34 -1.35 -19.59 6.19
N ARG A 35 -0.01 -19.74 6.21
CA ARG A 35 0.95 -18.66 5.96
C ARG A 35 0.85 -18.10 4.55
N GLU A 36 0.75 -18.96 3.55
CA GLU A 36 0.67 -18.53 2.14
C GLU A 36 -0.68 -17.87 1.85
N TYR A 37 -1.75 -18.40 2.43
CA TYR A 37 -3.06 -17.76 2.38
C TYR A 37 -3.06 -16.37 3.03
N LEU A 38 -2.42 -16.22 4.18
CA LEU A 38 -2.26 -14.93 4.87
C LEU A 38 -1.42 -13.94 4.04
N ALA A 39 -0.33 -14.40 3.44
CA ALA A 39 0.51 -13.58 2.56
C ALA A 39 -0.31 -13.10 1.35
N LEU A 40 -0.98 -14.02 0.65
CA LEU A 40 -1.81 -13.69 -0.51
C LEU A 40 -2.94 -12.71 -0.15
N ARG A 41 -3.56 -12.88 1.02
CA ARG A 41 -4.58 -11.95 1.52
C ARG A 41 -3.99 -10.56 1.75
N ASN A 42 -2.80 -10.46 2.34
CA ASN A 42 -2.12 -9.19 2.54
C ASN A 42 -1.75 -8.54 1.21
N ASP A 43 -1.23 -9.30 0.26
CA ASP A 43 -0.89 -8.80 -1.09
C ASP A 43 -2.12 -8.22 -1.79
N LEU A 44 -3.26 -8.91 -1.72
CA LEU A 44 -4.52 -8.41 -2.25
C LEU A 44 -4.93 -7.08 -1.60
N THR A 45 -4.79 -6.95 -0.28
CA THR A 45 -5.12 -5.70 0.42
C THR A 45 -4.17 -4.57 0.04
N GLN A 46 -2.89 -4.86 -0.15
CA GLN A 46 -1.89 -3.88 -0.54
C GLN A 46 -2.15 -3.38 -1.96
N ILE A 47 -2.36 -4.30 -2.91
CA ILE A 47 -2.68 -3.96 -4.29
C ILE A 47 -3.98 -3.14 -4.36
N GLN A 48 -5.01 -3.51 -3.60
CA GLN A 48 -6.26 -2.76 -3.58
C GLN A 48 -6.05 -1.34 -3.05
N THR A 49 -5.22 -1.18 -2.01
CA THR A 49 -4.87 0.14 -1.47
C THR A 49 -4.13 0.97 -2.51
N GLU A 50 -3.13 0.38 -3.19
CA GLU A 50 -2.37 1.04 -4.25
C GLU A 50 -3.25 1.49 -5.41
N ILE A 51 -4.19 0.65 -5.85
CA ILE A 51 -5.20 1.01 -6.86
C ILE A 51 -5.98 2.24 -6.41
N THR A 52 -6.48 2.27 -5.18
CA THR A 52 -7.26 3.43 -4.69
C THR A 52 -6.42 4.70 -4.63
N THR A 53 -5.17 4.61 -4.16
CA THR A 53 -4.24 5.75 -4.14
C THR A 53 -3.97 6.29 -5.54
N LEU A 54 -3.66 5.40 -6.50
CA LEU A 54 -3.40 5.79 -7.88
C LEU A 54 -4.64 6.39 -8.56
N GLN A 55 -5.84 5.89 -8.26
CA GLN A 55 -7.09 6.45 -8.78
C GLN A 55 -7.30 7.88 -8.28
N THR A 56 -7.09 8.14 -6.99
CA THR A 56 -7.20 9.48 -6.41
C THR A 56 -6.18 10.43 -7.04
N GLN A 57 -4.91 10.04 -7.12
CA GLN A 57 -3.86 10.84 -7.76
C GLN A 57 -4.18 11.15 -9.22
N ASN A 58 -4.68 10.16 -9.97
CA ASN A 58 -5.05 10.34 -11.37
C ASN A 58 -6.22 11.34 -11.49
N GLN A 59 -7.19 11.30 -10.58
CA GLN A 59 -8.30 12.26 -10.55
C GLN A 59 -7.81 13.69 -10.22
N GLU A 60 -6.91 13.83 -9.25
CA GLU A 60 -6.30 15.12 -8.90
C GLU A 60 -5.53 15.72 -10.08
N LEU A 61 -4.66 14.92 -10.71
CA LEU A 61 -3.89 15.34 -11.89
C LEU A 61 -4.80 15.72 -13.06
N LYS A 62 -5.90 15.00 -13.28
CA LYS A 62 -6.89 15.36 -14.31
C LYS A 62 -7.55 16.70 -14.03
N ASN A 63 -7.88 16.96 -12.77
CA ASN A 63 -8.45 18.25 -12.38
C ASN A 63 -7.43 19.37 -12.59
N GLU A 64 -6.17 19.17 -12.19
CA GLU A 64 -5.08 20.13 -12.41
C GLU A 64 -4.87 20.42 -13.90
N ILE A 65 -4.83 19.38 -14.75
CA ILE A 65 -4.77 19.54 -16.21
C ILE A 65 -5.97 20.35 -16.73
N SER A 66 -7.17 20.11 -16.20
CA SER A 66 -8.36 20.88 -16.58
C SER A 66 -8.22 22.35 -16.19
N HIS A 67 -7.75 22.64 -14.98
CA HIS A 67 -7.51 24.02 -14.53
C HIS A 67 -6.45 24.71 -15.39
N LEU A 68 -5.32 24.05 -15.66
CA LEU A 68 -4.27 24.59 -16.53
C LEU A 68 -4.75 24.83 -17.97
N LYS A 69 -5.65 24.01 -18.51
CA LYS A 69 -6.13 24.16 -19.88
C LYS A 69 -7.26 25.18 -20.03
N ASN A 70 -8.17 25.23 -19.07
CA ASN A 70 -9.44 25.96 -19.20
C ASN A 70 -9.48 27.25 -18.38
N ASP A 71 -8.57 27.45 -17.43
CA ASP A 71 -8.54 28.62 -16.56
C ASP A 71 -7.27 29.47 -16.79
N SER A 72 -7.41 30.52 -17.60
CA SER A 72 -6.33 31.46 -17.88
C SER A 72 -5.86 32.23 -16.63
N SER A 73 -6.73 32.40 -15.61
CA SER A 73 -6.37 33.08 -14.36
C SER A 73 -5.49 32.18 -13.49
N TYR A 74 -5.78 30.88 -13.45
CA TYR A 74 -4.96 29.88 -12.78
C TYR A 74 -3.55 29.80 -13.39
N VAL A 75 -3.46 29.80 -14.72
CA VAL A 75 -2.17 29.85 -15.43
C VAL A 75 -1.41 31.14 -15.16
N GLU A 76 -2.09 32.30 -15.18
CA GLU A 76 -1.47 33.60 -14.85
C GLU A 76 -0.93 33.62 -13.42
N LYS A 77 -1.67 33.04 -12.46
CA LYS A 77 -1.23 32.92 -11.06
C LYS A 77 0.06 32.10 -10.95
N ILE A 78 0.11 30.89 -11.54
CA ILE A 78 1.32 30.05 -11.52
C ILE A 78 2.48 30.76 -12.22
N ALA A 79 2.24 31.40 -13.37
CA ALA A 79 3.27 32.13 -14.09
C ALA A 79 3.89 33.25 -13.25
N ARG A 80 3.09 34.00 -12.47
CA ARG A 80 3.57 35.07 -11.57
C ARG A 80 4.23 34.53 -10.30
N GLU A 81 3.62 33.53 -9.65
CA GLU A 81 4.06 33.04 -8.33
C GLU A 81 5.25 32.08 -8.41
N GLU A 82 5.19 31.09 -9.31
CA GLU A 82 6.22 30.04 -9.42
C GLU A 82 7.35 30.45 -10.38
N PHE A 83 7.02 31.20 -11.45
CA PHE A 83 7.99 31.55 -12.50
C PHE A 83 8.38 33.03 -12.54
N GLY A 84 7.77 33.89 -11.71
CA GLY A 84 8.06 35.33 -11.69
C GLY A 84 7.79 36.05 -13.01
N MET A 85 6.96 35.47 -13.88
CA MET A 85 6.66 36.03 -15.20
C MET A 85 5.72 37.24 -15.08
N ILE A 86 5.98 38.25 -15.90
CA ILE A 86 5.18 39.47 -15.99
C ILE A 86 4.70 39.67 -17.43
N LYS A 87 3.56 40.33 -17.62
CA LYS A 87 3.10 40.66 -18.98
C LYS A 87 4.07 41.65 -19.64
N LYS A 88 4.15 41.63 -20.97
CA LYS A 88 5.05 42.49 -21.77
C LYS A 88 4.96 43.99 -21.43
N ASN A 89 3.83 44.44 -20.90
CA ASN A 89 3.56 45.84 -20.56
C ASN A 89 3.53 46.10 -19.04
N GLU A 90 4.03 45.18 -18.21
CA GLU A 90 4.11 45.33 -16.75
C GLU A 90 5.54 45.63 -16.29
N ILE A 91 5.68 46.41 -15.22
CA ILE A 91 6.98 46.83 -14.64
C ILE A 91 7.01 46.37 -13.18
N VAL A 92 8.06 45.64 -12.79
CA VAL A 92 8.26 45.18 -11.41
C VAL A 92 8.93 46.31 -10.61
N PHE A 93 8.31 46.69 -9.49
CA PHE A 93 8.90 47.60 -8.51
C PHE A 93 9.50 46.79 -7.36
N GLU A 94 10.81 46.60 -7.37
CA GLU A 94 11.52 46.12 -6.18
C GLU A 94 11.64 47.28 -5.18
N VAL A 95 11.00 47.14 -4.02
CA VAL A 95 11.14 48.14 -2.95
C VAL A 95 12.43 47.83 -2.19
N PRO A 96 13.48 48.67 -2.27
CA PRO A 96 14.69 48.42 -1.50
C PRO A 96 14.37 48.57 -0.02
N VAL A 97 14.43 47.46 0.71
CA VAL A 97 14.32 47.47 2.16
C VAL A 97 15.55 48.21 2.70
N LYS A 98 15.37 49.49 3.04
CA LYS A 98 16.43 50.32 3.62
C LYS A 98 16.92 49.63 4.90
N LYS A 99 18.10 49.02 4.85
CA LYS A 99 18.75 48.49 6.07
C LYS A 99 18.96 49.65 7.03
N SER A 100 18.13 49.69 8.06
CA SER A 100 18.32 50.55 9.22
C SER A 100 19.64 50.14 9.87
N LYS A 101 20.68 50.93 9.59
CA LYS A 101 21.97 50.84 10.25
C LYS A 101 21.73 51.29 11.70
N ARG A 102 21.61 50.33 12.61
CA ARG A 102 21.74 50.58 14.05
C ARG A 102 23.23 50.83 14.30
N GLU A 103 23.58 52.11 14.42
CA GLU A 103 24.79 52.55 15.11
C GLU A 103 24.51 52.64 16.61
#